data_AF-A0A359LP64-F1
#
_entry.id   AF-A0A359LP64-F1
#
_cell.length_a   1.000
_cell.length_b   1.000
_cell.length_c   1.000
_cell.angle_alpha   90.00
_cell.angle_beta   90.00
_cell.angle_gamma   90.00
#
_symmetry.space_group_name_H-M   'P 1'
#
loop_
_entity.id
_entity.type
_entity.pdbx_description
1 polymer ?
#
loop_
_entity_poly.entity_id
_entity_poly.type
_entity_poly.pdbx_seq_one_letter_code
_entity_poly.pdbx_strand_id
1 'polypeptide(L)' 'FREDLYYRINVIALYLPPLRERGEDILLLAKHFLAKRIEEEQRPHIEFSKDALDILSRYPWPGNVR' A
#
# COMPACT_ATOMS: atom_id res chain seq x y z
N PHE A 1 -12.54 11.22 -24.96
CA PHE A 1 -11.10 10.93 -24.89
C PHE A 1 -10.42 11.57 -26.08
N ARG A 2 -9.25 12.21 -25.90
CA ARG A 2 -8.49 12.87 -26.97
C ARG A 2 -7.23 12.04 -27.25
N GLU A 3 -7.18 11.43 -28.43
CA GLU A 3 -6.07 10.54 -28.82
C GLU A 3 -4.71 11.24 -28.79
N ASP A 4 -4.64 12.49 -29.26
CA ASP A 4 -3.40 13.27 -29.33
C ASP A 4 -2.75 13.48 -27.95
N LEU A 5 -3.57 13.66 -26.91
CA LEU A 5 -3.09 13.80 -25.54
C LEU A 5 -2.58 12.47 -24.97
N TYR A 6 -3.21 11.35 -25.32
CA TYR A 6 -2.76 10.01 -24.89
C TYR A 6 -1.36 9.68 -25.42
N TYR A 7 -1.07 10.00 -26.69
CA TYR A 7 0.25 9.78 -27.27
C TYR A 7 1.34 10.68 -26.68
N ARG A 8 0.99 11.89 -26.21
CA ARG A 8 1.95 12.82 -25.59
C ARG A 8 2.25 12.51 -24.12
N ILE A 9 1.32 11.87 -23.40
CA ILE A 9 1.49 11.55 -21.98
C ILE A 9 2.07 10.14 -21.78
N ASN A 10 1.78 9.18 -22.67
CA ASN A 10 2.29 7.80 -22.55
C ASN A 10 3.69 7.59 -23.12
N VAL A 11 4.56 8.61 -23.10
CA VAL A 11 5.96 8.46 -23.53
C VAL A 11 6.71 7.50 -22.59
N ILE A 12 6.33 7.45 -21.31
CA ILE A 12 6.83 6.49 -20.32
C ILE A 12 5.63 5.91 -19.57
N ALA A 13 5.36 4.62 -19.78
CA ALA A 13 4.33 3.90 -19.04
C ALA A 13 4.93 3.27 -17.78
N LEU A 14 4.44 3.70 -16.60
CA LEU A 14 4.74 3.05 -15.33
C LEU A 14 3.60 2.11 -14.98
N TYR A 15 3.88 0.81 -15.03
CA TYR A 15 2.95 -0.19 -14.54
C TYR A 15 3.09 -0.31 -13.02
N LEU A 16 2.02 0.01 -12.29
CA LEU A 16 1.96 -0.17 -10.85
C LEU A 16 1.15 -1.45 -10.55
N PRO A 17 1.80 -2.55 -10.14
CA PRO A 17 1.08 -3.75 -9.77
C PRO A 17 0.17 -3.49 -8.56
N PRO A 18 -0.99 -4.17 -8.48
CA PRO A 18 -1.84 -4.14 -7.29
C PRO A 18 -1.10 -4.72 -6.09
N LEU A 19 -1.49 -4.33 -4.88
CA LEU A 19 -0.78 -4.65 -3.65
C LEU A 19 -0.61 -6.16 -3.40
N ARG A 20 -1.60 -6.97 -3.79
CA ARG A 20 -1.54 -8.44 -3.72
C ARG A 20 -0.41 -9.09 -4.54
N GLU A 21 0.12 -8.38 -5.54
CA GLU A 21 1.22 -8.84 -6.40
C GLU A 21 2.58 -8.31 -5.92
N ARG A 22 2.61 -7.55 -4.81
CA ARG A 22 3.80 -6.85 -4.30
C ARG A 22 4.45 -7.54 -3.09
N GLY A 23 4.08 -8.78 -2.79
CA GLY A 23 4.73 -9.62 -1.77
C GLY A 23 4.76 -8.97 -0.39
N GLU A 24 5.96 -8.71 0.13
CA GLU A 24 6.18 -8.20 1.50
C GLU A 24 5.83 -6.71 1.69
N ASP A 25 5.49 -5.98 0.62
CA ASP A 25 5.11 -4.57 0.68
C ASP A 25 3.92 -4.34 1.63
N ILE A 26 3.00 -5.30 1.76
CA ILE A 26 1.86 -5.22 2.69
C ILE A 26 2.34 -5.01 4.13
N LEU A 27 3.32 -5.80 4.58
CA LEU A 27 3.81 -5.75 5.95
C LEU A 27 4.66 -4.50 6.21
N LEU A 28 5.45 -4.09 5.21
CA LEU A 28 6.22 -2.86 5.26
C LEU A 28 5.30 -1.64 5.41
N LEU A 29 4.28 -1.56 4.57
CA LEU A 29 3.29 -0.47 4.58
C LEU A 29 2.50 -0.46 5.89
N ALA A 30 2.03 -1.61 6.37
CA ALA A 30 1.29 -1.71 7.62
C ALA A 30 2.11 -1.14 8.80
N LYS A 31 3.38 -1.55 8.92
CA LYS A 31 4.30 -1.03 9.96
C LYS A 31 4.54 0.48 9.81
N HIS A 32 4.74 0.95 8.58
CA HIS A 32 4.93 2.37 8.31
C HIS A 32 3.72 3.20 8.73
N PHE A 33 2.50 2.80 8.35
CA PHE A 33 1.28 3.55 8.70
C PHE A 33 0.97 3.48 10.19
N LEU A 34 1.28 2.37 10.86
CA LEU A 34 1.14 2.28 12.31
C LEU A 34 2.08 3.26 13.01
N ALA A 35 3.36 3.27 12.66
CA ALA A 35 4.34 4.19 13.22
C ALA A 35 3.94 5.65 12.99
N LYS A 36 3.55 5.98 11.75
CA LYS A 36 3.05 7.31 11.39
C LYS A 36 1.85 7.72 12.24
N ARG A 37 0.87 6.83 12.44
CA ARG A 37 -0.33 7.15 13.23
C ARG A 37 -0.01 7.33 14.72
N ILE A 38 0.89 6.51 15.27
CA ILE A 38 1.37 6.65 16.65
C ILE A 38 2.00 8.03 16.87
N GLU A 39 2.84 8.47 15.93
CA GLU A 39 3.47 9.79 15.95
C GLU A 39 2.44 10.94 15.84
N GLU A 40 1.53 10.87 14.85
CA GLU A 40 0.52 11.89 14.61
C GLU A 40 -0.46 12.05 15.79
N GLU A 41 -0.82 10.95 16.47
CA GLU A 41 -1.77 10.97 17.59
C GLU A 41 -1.12 11.00 18.97
N GLN A 42 0.21 11.04 19.05
CA GLN A 42 0.98 10.94 20.30
C GLN A 42 0.55 9.73 21.16
N ARG A 43 0.28 8.60 20.50
CA ARG A 43 -0.13 7.38 21.18
C ARG A 43 1.07 6.61 21.73
N PRO A 44 0.86 5.73 22.73
CA PRO A 44 1.89 4.77 23.14
C PRO A 44 2.29 3.85 21.98
N HIS A 45 3.52 3.37 22.02
CA HIS A 45 4.01 2.39 21.05
C HIS A 45 3.19 1.11 21.12
N ILE A 46 2.73 0.64 19.96
CA ILE A 46 2.04 -0.63 19.78
C ILE A 46 2.57 -1.33 18.52
N GLU A 47 2.40 -2.64 18.48
CA GLU A 47 2.82 -3.47 17.35
C GLU A 47 1.69 -4.40 16.93
N PHE A 48 1.73 -4.84 15.67
CA PHE A 48 0.82 -5.89 15.20
C PHE A 48 1.19 -7.23 15.82
N SER A 49 0.19 -7.99 16.26
CA SER A 49 0.38 -9.41 16.59
C SER A 49 0.74 -10.21 15.34
N LYS A 50 1.34 -11.39 15.52
CA LYS A 50 1.63 -12.32 14.42
C LYS A 50 0.35 -12.68 13.64
N ASP A 51 -0.74 -12.97 14.34
CA ASP A 51 -2.03 -13.30 13.72
C ASP A 51 -2.57 -12.16 12.86
N ALA A 52 -2.41 -10.91 13.33
CA ALA A 52 -2.80 -9.73 12.55
C ALA A 52 -1.97 -9.62 11.26
N LEU A 53 -0.65 -9.81 11.34
CA LEU A 53 0.24 -9.78 10.17
C LEU A 53 -0.09 -10.90 9.17
N ASP A 54 -0.42 -12.09 9.65
CA ASP A 54 -0.82 -13.22 8.81
C ASP A 54 -2.13 -12.93 8.06
N ILE A 55 -3.12 -12.33 8.73
CA ILE A 55 -4.38 -11.92 8.10
C ILE A 55 -4.13 -10.83 7.05
N LEU A 56 -3.36 -9.81 7.40
CA LEU A 56 -3.01 -8.72 6.48
C LEU A 56 -2.33 -9.26 5.21
N SER A 57 -1.43 -10.24 5.35
CA SER A 57 -0.69 -10.84 4.23
C SER A 57 -1.58 -11.67 3.29
N ARG A 58 -2.67 -12.25 3.80
CA ARG A 58 -3.57 -13.12 3.02
C ARG A 58 -4.74 -12.38 2.38
N TYR A 59 -5.06 -11.19 2.89
CA TYR A 59 -6.16 -10.39 2.35
C TYR A 59 -5.83 -9.90 0.92
N PRO A 60 -6.76 -9.97 -0.05
CA PRO A 60 -6.48 -9.64 -1.45
C PRO A 60 -6.37 -8.15 -1.77
N TRP A 61 -6.64 -7.27 -0.80
CA TRP A 61 -6.53 -5.81 -0.92
C TRP A 61 -7.19 -5.22 -2.19
N PRO A 62 -8.52 -5.42 -2.42
CA PRO A 62 -9.20 -4.87 -3.60
C PRO A 62 -9.13 -3.33 -3.68
N GLY A 63 -8.92 -2.66 -2.55
CA GLY A 63 -8.74 -1.21 -2.45
C GLY A 63 -7.27 -0.74 -2.45
N ASN A 64 -6.29 -1.64 -2.50
CA ASN A 64 -4.86 -1.32 -2.30
C ASN A 64 -4.62 -0.51 -1.01
N VAL A 65 -3.92 0.63 -1.11
CA VAL A 65 -3.42 1.46 0.01
C VAL A 65 -4.31 2.69 0.27
N ARG A 66 -5.63 2.55 0.19
CA ARG A 66 -6.55 3.68 0.42
C ARG A 66 -6.65 4.09 1.88
#